data_AF-A0A9W9A1Y4-F1
#
_entry.id   AF-A0A9W9A1Y4-F1
#
_cell.length_a   1.000
_cell.length_b   1.000
_cell.length_c   1.000
_cell.angle_alpha   90.00
_cell.angle_beta   90.00
_cell.angle_gamma   90.00
#
_symmetry.space_group_name_H-M   'P 1'
#
loop_
_entity.id
_entity.type
_entity.pdbx_description
1 polymer ?
#
loop_
_entity_poly.entity_id
_entity_poly.type
_entity_poly.pdbx_seq_one_letter_code
_entity_poly.pdbx_strand_id
1 'polypeptide(L)'
;MPSLFPLDHGPLLPSFSTLLVKGPYPDSCPINLALSFPNHRSIIVLSSCDKENNNLRASLQGLRLTGKISAQAAQVQIFYLPTAAHMALLLSTLQVIDTERPNTSAVHDKYTAVCSPHLLKPPGPALVIIHEPSAYFTDSIRQSSPSSSYLSLLTRAISLTSRLGAALAVFDRHVNHLKMPVHPVPNPHLERIQAVAPLLANYMELIIDFSDLSNAIDGKQ
;
A
#
# COMPACT_ATOMS: atom_id res chain seq x y z
N MET A 1 22.27 -26.99 10.17
CA MET A 1 23.30 -25.97 10.47
C MET A 1 22.74 -25.05 11.55
N PRO A 2 23.43 -24.84 12.68
CA PRO A 2 23.00 -23.85 13.67
C PRO A 2 23.15 -22.44 13.08
N SER A 3 22.08 -21.65 13.12
CA SER A 3 22.09 -20.26 12.66
C SER A 3 22.57 -19.36 13.79
N LEU A 4 23.60 -18.55 13.55
CA LEU A 4 24.17 -17.58 14.51
C LEU A 4 23.31 -16.32 14.68
N PHE A 5 22.18 -16.25 13.98
CA PHE A 5 21.26 -15.13 14.05
C PHE A 5 19.94 -15.65 14.62
N PRO A 6 19.33 -14.96 15.60
CA PRO A 6 18.02 -15.33 16.12
C PRO A 6 17.07 -15.51 14.93
N LEU A 7 16.45 -16.69 14.85
CA LEU A 7 15.33 -16.97 13.96
C LEU A 7 14.06 -16.36 14.57
N ASP A 8 14.12 -15.10 14.97
CA ASP A 8 12.98 -14.41 15.52
C ASP A 8 12.15 -13.95 14.34
N HIS A 9 11.35 -14.88 13.82
CA HIS A 9 10.13 -14.53 13.13
C HIS A 9 9.31 -13.73 14.15
N GLY A 10 9.41 -12.41 14.07
CA GLY A 10 8.53 -11.52 14.81
C GLY A 10 7.06 -11.90 14.55
N PRO A 11 6.13 -11.38 15.35
CA PRO A 11 4.71 -11.72 15.23
C PRO A 11 4.28 -11.57 13.77
N LEU A 12 3.88 -12.69 13.16
CA LEU A 12 3.40 -12.71 11.80
C LEU A 12 2.01 -12.08 11.78
N LEU A 13 1.80 -11.11 10.91
CA LEU A 13 0.45 -10.65 10.63
C LEU A 13 -0.37 -11.81 10.04
N PRO A 14 -1.68 -11.89 10.36
CA PRO A 14 -2.57 -12.79 9.66
C PRO A 14 -2.53 -12.47 8.15
N SER A 15 -2.76 -13.49 7.32
CA SER A 15 -2.87 -13.28 5.86
C SER A 15 -3.98 -12.27 5.57
N PHE A 16 -3.68 -11.29 4.71
CA PHE A 16 -4.65 -10.28 4.28
C PHE A 16 -4.55 -10.04 2.78
N SER A 17 -5.68 -9.73 2.17
CA SER A 17 -5.76 -9.19 0.81
C SER A 17 -5.71 -7.66 0.82
N THR A 18 -6.42 -7.03 1.75
CA THR A 18 -6.45 -5.58 1.95
C THR A 18 -6.26 -5.22 3.42
N LEU A 19 -5.25 -4.41 3.71
CA LEU A 19 -4.91 -3.92 5.05
C LEU A 19 -5.00 -2.40 5.07
N LEU A 20 -5.70 -1.85 6.06
CA LEU A 20 -5.68 -0.42 6.39
C LEU A 20 -5.05 -0.23 7.76
N VAL A 21 -3.97 0.52 7.81
CA VAL A 21 -3.33 0.98 9.04
C VAL A 21 -3.59 2.47 9.20
N LYS A 22 -4.24 2.85 10.30
CA LYS A 22 -4.56 4.24 10.62
C LYS A 22 -4.08 4.64 12.00
N GLY A 23 -4.02 5.95 12.23
CA GLY A 23 -3.58 6.53 13.51
C GLY A 23 -2.06 6.77 13.58
N PRO A 24 -1.51 7.10 14.76
CA PRO A 24 -0.10 7.44 14.95
C PRO A 24 0.79 6.19 14.96
N TYR A 25 1.06 5.63 13.78
CA TYR A 25 2.00 4.52 13.63
C TYR A 25 3.45 5.01 13.40
N PRO A 26 4.48 4.26 13.84
CA PRO A 26 5.89 4.57 13.53
C PRO A 26 6.21 4.63 12.04
N ASP A 27 7.05 5.57 11.60
CA ASP A 27 7.48 5.71 10.18
C ASP A 27 8.15 4.45 9.61
N SER A 28 8.63 3.54 10.47
CA SER A 28 9.24 2.27 10.10
C SER A 28 8.24 1.18 9.71
N CYS A 29 6.96 1.31 10.07
CA CYS A 29 5.95 0.27 9.88
C CYS A 29 5.76 -0.19 8.43
N PRO A 30 5.67 0.71 7.42
CA PRO A 30 5.55 0.29 6.02
C PRO A 30 6.72 -0.58 5.56
N ILE A 31 7.94 -0.21 5.95
CA ILE A 31 9.16 -0.96 5.61
C ILE A 31 9.19 -2.30 6.35
N ASN A 32 8.87 -2.31 7.65
CA ASN A 32 8.84 -3.53 8.44
C ASN A 32 7.83 -4.53 7.87
N LEU A 33 6.67 -4.06 7.41
CA LEU A 33 5.69 -4.89 6.72
C LEU A 33 6.27 -5.47 5.41
N ALA A 34 6.91 -4.63 4.60
CA ALA A 34 7.54 -5.06 3.35
C ALA A 34 8.61 -6.15 3.58
N LEU A 35 9.46 -5.98 4.60
CA LEU A 35 10.52 -6.92 4.94
C LEU A 35 9.98 -8.22 5.59
N SER A 36 8.84 -8.13 6.28
CA SER A 36 8.20 -9.29 6.90
C SER A 36 7.40 -10.13 5.90
N PHE A 37 7.11 -9.59 4.71
CA PHE A 37 6.37 -10.32 3.68
C PHE A 37 7.27 -11.41 3.07
N PRO A 38 6.84 -12.69 3.08
CA PRO A 38 7.71 -13.82 2.76
C PRO A 38 8.15 -13.79 1.28
N ASN A 39 9.47 -13.80 1.01
CA ASN A 39 10.14 -14.09 -0.28
C ASN A 39 9.51 -13.55 -1.58
N HIS A 40 8.81 -12.42 -1.51
CA HIS A 40 8.15 -11.84 -2.67
C HIS A 40 8.52 -10.37 -2.83
N ARG A 41 8.58 -9.90 -4.08
CA ARG A 41 8.82 -8.49 -4.37
C ARG A 41 7.68 -7.65 -3.85
N SER A 42 8.00 -6.64 -3.06
CA SER A 42 7.05 -5.64 -2.58
C SER A 42 7.31 -4.31 -3.26
N ILE A 43 6.26 -3.64 -3.70
CA ILE A 43 6.32 -2.27 -4.18
C ILE A 43 5.76 -1.38 -3.08
N ILE A 44 6.55 -0.42 -2.64
CA ILE A 44 6.12 0.65 -1.75
C ILE A 44 5.93 1.91 -2.60
N VAL A 45 4.70 2.39 -2.64
CA VAL A 45 4.31 3.66 -3.24
C VAL A 45 4.12 4.68 -2.12
N LEU A 46 4.99 5.66 -2.08
CA LEU A 46 4.99 6.73 -1.08
C LEU A 46 4.38 8.00 -1.66
N SER A 47 3.54 8.66 -0.86
CA SER A 47 3.18 10.05 -1.14
C SER A 47 4.37 10.97 -0.91
N SER A 48 4.47 12.04 -1.69
CA SER A 48 5.63 12.94 -1.72
C SER A 48 5.53 14.07 -0.71
N CYS A 49 5.11 13.80 0.53
CA CYS A 49 5.37 14.78 1.56
C CYS A 49 6.87 14.72 1.91
N ASP A 50 7.65 15.68 1.40
CA ASP A 50 9.12 15.76 1.60
C ASP A 50 9.55 15.68 3.07
N LYS A 51 8.66 16.07 3.99
CA LYS A 51 8.88 15.99 5.44
C LYS A 51 8.93 14.55 5.94
N GLU A 52 8.11 13.66 5.39
CA GLU A 52 8.00 12.26 5.83
C GLU A 52 9.02 11.35 5.11
N ASN A 53 9.40 11.72 3.88
CA ASN A 53 10.42 11.01 3.10
C ASN A 53 11.77 10.90 3.84
N ASN A 54 12.14 11.95 4.58
CA ASN A 54 13.38 11.95 5.36
C ASN A 54 13.32 10.95 6.51
N ASN A 55 12.17 10.80 7.16
CA ASN A 55 12.01 9.89 8.29
C ASN A 55 12.03 8.43 7.85
N LEU A 56 11.37 8.10 6.73
CA LEU A 56 11.35 6.73 6.20
C LEU A 56 12.74 6.31 5.72
N ARG A 57 13.50 7.22 5.09
CA ARG A 57 14.93 6.98 4.76
C ARG A 57 15.80 6.84 6.00
N ALA A 58 15.60 7.68 7.01
CA ALA A 58 16.31 7.56 8.28
C ALA A 58 15.99 6.22 8.98
N SER A 59 14.73 5.77 8.90
CA SER A 59 14.32 4.46 9.41
C SER A 59 15.02 3.31 8.68
N LEU A 60 15.20 3.40 7.36
CA LEU A 60 15.98 2.41 6.60
C LEU A 60 17.44 2.37 7.04
N GLN A 61 18.03 3.52 7.32
CA GLN A 61 19.42 3.63 7.79
C GLN A 61 19.59 3.10 9.22
N GLY A 62 18.56 3.20 10.06
CA GLY A 62 18.56 2.69 11.43
C GLY A 62 18.35 1.18 11.55
N LEU A 63 17.93 0.49 10.48
CA LEU A 63 17.76 -0.95 10.50
C LEU A 63 19.12 -1.65 10.59
N ARG A 64 19.25 -2.58 11.55
CA ARG A 64 20.38 -3.52 11.59
C ARG A 64 20.27 -4.48 10.41
N LEU A 65 20.94 -4.14 9.32
CA LEU A 65 20.98 -4.95 8.11
C LEU A 65 21.73 -6.26 8.37
N THR A 66 20.98 -7.32 8.64
CA THR A 66 21.50 -8.70 8.51
C THR A 66 21.51 -9.08 7.03
N GLY A 67 22.32 -10.07 6.63
CA GLY A 67 22.37 -10.50 5.22
C GLY A 67 21.01 -10.90 4.64
N LYS A 68 20.12 -11.47 5.47
CA LYS A 68 18.73 -11.80 5.09
C LYS A 68 17.89 -10.54 4.84
N ILE A 69 17.92 -9.58 5.77
CA ILE A 69 17.18 -8.31 5.64
C ILE A 69 17.69 -7.52 4.44
N SER A 70 19.00 -7.50 4.19
CA SER A 70 19.58 -6.85 3.01
C SER A 70 19.10 -7.48 1.70
N ALA A 71 19.03 -8.81 1.64
CA ALA A 71 18.51 -9.52 0.47
C ALA A 71 17.01 -9.25 0.24
N GLN A 72 16.21 -9.14 1.30
CA GLN A 72 14.80 -8.76 1.21
C GLN A 72 14.62 -7.29 0.84
N ALA A 73 15.40 -6.39 1.44
CA ALA A 73 15.37 -4.96 1.14
C ALA A 73 15.71 -4.67 -0.32
N ALA A 74 16.62 -5.45 -0.94
CA ALA A 74 16.93 -5.34 -2.37
C ALA A 74 15.73 -5.66 -3.29
N GLN A 75 14.70 -6.33 -2.76
CA GLN A 75 13.46 -6.66 -3.49
C GLN A 75 12.35 -5.62 -3.28
N VAL A 76 12.56 -4.65 -2.38
CA VAL A 76 11.63 -3.56 -2.11
C VAL A 76 11.89 -2.42 -3.07
N GLN A 77 10.90 -2.08 -3.90
CA GLN A 77 10.96 -0.90 -4.77
C GLN A 77 10.17 0.24 -4.17
N ILE A 78 10.78 1.41 -4.02
CA ILE A 78 10.16 2.59 -3.41
C ILE A 78 9.96 3.67 -4.48
N PHE A 79 8.71 4.07 -4.70
CA PHE A 79 8.33 5.17 -5.60
C PHE A 79 7.85 6.37 -4.79
N TYR A 80 8.37 7.56 -5.10
CA TYR A 80 7.97 8.83 -4.47
C TYR A 80 7.17 9.66 -5.48
N LEU A 81 5.90 9.92 -5.21
CA LEU A 81 5.00 10.54 -6.20
C LEU A 81 4.54 11.94 -5.76
N PRO A 82 4.85 13.01 -6.51
CA PRO A 82 4.62 14.40 -6.08
C PRO A 82 3.14 14.75 -5.89
N THR A 83 2.25 14.15 -6.68
CA THR A 83 0.81 14.48 -6.62
C THR A 83 -0.05 13.23 -6.76
N ALA A 84 -1.32 13.32 -6.31
CA ALA A 84 -2.31 12.25 -6.51
C ALA A 84 -2.50 11.88 -7.99
N ALA A 85 -2.30 12.82 -8.92
CA ALA A 85 -2.37 12.54 -10.35
C ALA A 85 -1.22 11.64 -10.82
N HIS A 86 0.00 11.85 -10.31
CA HIS A 86 1.13 10.97 -10.60
C HIS A 86 0.90 9.56 -10.04
N MET A 87 0.32 9.49 -8.85
CA MET A 87 -0.09 8.20 -8.26
C MET A 87 -1.16 7.50 -9.09
N ALA A 88 -2.21 8.21 -9.47
CA ALA A 88 -3.25 7.66 -10.33
C ALA A 88 -2.69 7.19 -11.69
N LEU A 89 -1.73 7.91 -12.26
CA LEU A 89 -1.04 7.54 -13.48
C LEU A 89 -0.20 6.27 -13.29
N LEU A 90 0.64 6.22 -12.24
CA LEU A 90 1.44 5.02 -11.93
C LEU A 90 0.54 3.79 -11.72
N LEU A 91 -0.53 3.94 -10.94
CA LEU A 91 -1.49 2.85 -10.73
C LEU A 91 -2.17 2.37 -12.02
N SER A 92 -2.28 3.24 -13.02
CA SER A 92 -2.86 2.91 -14.33
C SER A 92 -1.85 2.27 -15.29
N THR A 93 -0.57 2.63 -15.17
CA THR A 93 0.52 2.10 -16.02
C THR A 93 1.09 0.79 -15.50
N LEU A 94 0.96 0.51 -14.20
CA LEU A 94 1.34 -0.78 -13.63
C LEU A 94 0.46 -1.87 -14.25
N GLN A 95 1.06 -2.67 -15.12
CA GLN A 95 0.45 -3.85 -15.70
C GLN A 95 1.43 -4.99 -15.54
N VAL A 96 0.98 -6.07 -14.89
CA VAL A 96 1.63 -7.36 -15.09
C VAL A 96 1.17 -7.81 -16.46
N ILE A 97 2.11 -7.83 -17.40
CA ILE A 97 1.88 -8.55 -18.64
C ILE A 97 1.71 -10.01 -18.19
N ASP A 98 0.61 -10.68 -18.50
CA ASP A 98 0.48 -12.11 -18.25
C ASP A 98 1.18 -12.87 -19.38
N THR A 99 2.16 -13.71 -19.04
CA THR A 99 2.81 -14.62 -19.99
C THR A 99 2.30 -16.06 -19.87
N GLU A 100 1.35 -16.30 -18.96
CA GLU A 100 0.87 -17.63 -18.56
C GLU A 100 -0.44 -18.05 -19.24
N ARG A 101 -0.97 -17.27 -20.21
CA ARG A 101 -2.07 -17.76 -21.07
C ARG A 101 -1.49 -18.36 -22.35
N PRO A 102 -1.32 -19.70 -22.44
CA PRO A 102 -1.25 -20.33 -23.74
C PRO A 102 -2.61 -20.09 -24.40
N ASN A 103 -2.66 -19.20 -25.38
CA ASN A 103 -3.82 -19.07 -26.26
C ASN A 103 -4.05 -20.43 -26.93
N THR A 104 -5.04 -21.20 -26.46
CA THR A 104 -5.48 -22.47 -27.05
C THR A 104 -6.25 -22.26 -28.35
N SER A 105 -5.89 -21.26 -29.14
CA SER A 105 -6.57 -20.90 -30.39
C SER A 105 -5.56 -20.50 -31.48
N ALA A 106 -4.46 -21.24 -31.57
CA ALA A 106 -3.63 -21.27 -32.77
C ALA A 106 -3.36 -22.73 -33.12
N VAL A 107 -4.30 -23.31 -33.87
CA VAL A 107 -4.03 -24.46 -34.73
C VAL A 107 -3.00 -23.98 -35.78
N HIS A 108 -1.95 -24.78 -36.03
CA HIS A 108 -0.78 -24.51 -36.88
C HIS A 108 0.35 -23.68 -36.26
N ASP A 109 1.34 -24.32 -35.63
CA ASP A 109 2.42 -25.02 -36.34
C ASP A 109 3.43 -25.58 -35.34
N LYS A 110 3.58 -26.91 -35.38
CA LYS A 110 4.72 -27.60 -34.79
C LYS A 110 5.93 -27.24 -35.63
N TYR A 111 6.83 -26.38 -35.18
CA TYR A 111 8.29 -26.46 -35.37
C TYR A 111 8.95 -25.26 -34.67
N THR A 112 10.01 -25.53 -33.92
CA THR A 112 10.93 -24.56 -33.29
C THR A 112 10.46 -23.88 -31.98
N ALA A 113 10.45 -24.66 -30.89
CA ALA A 113 10.66 -24.12 -29.54
C ALA A 113 12.14 -23.66 -29.41
N VAL A 114 12.48 -22.54 -30.04
CA VAL A 114 13.72 -21.81 -29.75
C VAL A 114 13.45 -21.06 -28.46
N CYS A 115 14.06 -21.53 -27.37
CA CYS A 115 14.23 -20.77 -26.14
C CYS A 115 14.68 -19.35 -26.48
N SER A 116 13.77 -18.37 -26.42
CA SER A 116 14.13 -16.95 -26.47
C SER A 116 14.71 -16.58 -25.10
N PRO A 117 16.00 -16.23 -24.99
CA PRO A 117 16.66 -15.95 -23.71
C PRO A 117 16.31 -14.57 -23.12
N HIS A 118 15.21 -13.95 -23.57
CA HIS A 118 14.81 -12.57 -23.21
C HIS A 118 13.53 -12.48 -22.38
N LEU A 119 12.94 -13.60 -21.96
CA LEU A 119 11.71 -13.63 -21.17
C LEU A 119 11.93 -14.02 -19.69
N LEU A 120 13.04 -13.55 -19.10
CA LEU A 120 13.15 -13.44 -17.64
C LEU A 120 12.31 -12.25 -17.19
N LYS A 121 11.01 -12.39 -17.36
CA LYS A 121 10.07 -11.39 -16.95
C LYS A 121 10.03 -11.37 -15.43
N PRO A 122 10.21 -10.20 -14.81
CA PRO A 122 10.17 -10.13 -13.36
C PRO A 122 8.82 -10.65 -12.85
N PRO A 123 8.77 -11.59 -11.89
CA PRO A 123 7.53 -11.90 -11.17
C PRO A 123 6.93 -10.61 -10.62
N GLY A 124 5.59 -10.50 -10.73
CA GLY A 124 4.82 -9.36 -10.27
C GLY A 124 4.99 -9.12 -8.76
N PRO A 125 4.64 -7.93 -8.28
CA PRO A 125 4.70 -7.64 -6.86
C PRO A 125 3.66 -8.47 -6.11
N ALA A 126 4.02 -9.06 -4.97
CA ALA A 126 3.04 -9.73 -4.11
C ALA A 126 2.41 -8.79 -3.08
N LEU A 127 3.03 -7.64 -2.84
CA LEU A 127 2.54 -6.63 -1.90
C LEU A 127 2.72 -5.24 -2.50
N VAL A 128 1.64 -4.45 -2.49
CA VAL A 128 1.65 -3.03 -2.80
C VAL A 128 1.32 -2.28 -1.52
N ILE A 129 2.24 -1.41 -1.09
CA ILE A 129 2.04 -0.54 0.07
C ILE A 129 1.81 0.87 -0.43
N ILE A 130 0.76 1.53 0.05
CA ILE A 130 0.46 2.93 -0.19
C ILE A 130 0.63 3.68 1.13
N HIS A 131 1.53 4.66 1.15
CA HIS A 131 1.80 5.47 2.34
C HIS A 131 1.26 6.89 2.19
N GLU A 132 0.48 7.31 3.18
CA GLU A 132 -0.11 8.64 3.36
C GLU A 132 -0.81 9.21 2.12
N PRO A 133 -1.80 8.49 1.53
CA PRO A 133 -2.54 9.00 0.38
C PRO A 133 -3.44 10.19 0.72
N SER A 134 -3.87 10.35 1.97
CA SER A 134 -4.65 11.49 2.45
C SER A 134 -3.87 12.80 2.39
N ALA A 135 -2.54 12.76 2.50
CA ALA A 135 -1.67 13.93 2.47
C ALA A 135 -1.81 14.75 1.17
N TYR A 136 -2.19 14.12 0.06
CA TYR A 136 -2.46 14.82 -1.21
C TYR A 136 -3.70 15.73 -1.16
N PHE A 137 -4.58 15.51 -0.19
CA PHE A 137 -5.90 16.12 -0.12
C PHE A 137 -6.09 17.00 1.12
N THR A 138 -5.14 17.03 2.04
CA THR A 138 -5.19 17.83 3.27
C THR A 138 -4.65 19.26 3.10
N ASP A 139 -3.65 19.48 2.24
CA ASP A 139 -3.00 20.79 2.05
C ASP A 139 -3.69 21.71 1.03
N SER A 140 -4.73 21.23 0.34
CA SER A 140 -5.41 21.99 -0.70
C SER A 140 -6.54 22.86 -0.11
N ILE A 141 -6.18 24.07 0.34
CA ILE A 141 -7.06 25.18 0.78
C ILE A 141 -8.22 25.50 -0.20
N ARG A 142 -8.29 24.86 -1.38
CA ARG A 142 -9.22 25.20 -2.47
C ARG A 142 -9.93 24.01 -3.14
N GLN A 143 -9.76 22.76 -2.70
CA GLN A 143 -10.40 21.63 -3.38
C GLN A 143 -11.78 21.30 -2.81
N SER A 144 -12.80 21.40 -3.66
CA SER A 144 -14.13 20.88 -3.41
C SER A 144 -14.09 19.35 -3.41
N SER A 145 -14.39 18.73 -2.28
CA SER A 145 -14.51 17.27 -2.08
C SER A 145 -13.18 16.47 -2.12
N PRO A 146 -12.27 16.66 -1.15
CA PRO A 146 -11.04 15.86 -1.01
C PRO A 146 -11.30 14.34 -0.92
N SER A 147 -12.44 13.97 -0.34
CA SER A 147 -12.76 12.59 -0.03
C SER A 147 -13.17 11.72 -1.23
N SER A 148 -13.83 12.27 -2.24
CA SER A 148 -14.20 11.50 -3.44
C SER A 148 -12.97 11.17 -4.29
N SER A 149 -12.03 12.12 -4.37
CA SER A 149 -10.74 11.93 -5.05
C SER A 149 -9.89 10.87 -4.34
N TYR A 150 -9.88 10.88 -3.00
CA TYR A 150 -9.26 9.85 -2.18
C TYR A 150 -9.84 8.45 -2.47
N LEU A 151 -11.17 8.30 -2.43
CA LEU A 151 -11.82 7.01 -2.69
C LEU A 151 -11.58 6.53 -4.12
N SER A 152 -11.57 7.43 -5.10
CA SER A 152 -11.24 7.10 -6.49
C SER A 152 -9.82 6.54 -6.61
N LEU A 153 -8.85 7.18 -5.96
CA LEU A 153 -7.45 6.73 -5.93
C LEU A 153 -7.33 5.36 -5.27
N LEU A 154 -8.01 5.16 -4.15
CA LEU A 154 -8.02 3.87 -3.43
C LEU A 154 -8.67 2.76 -4.26
N THR A 155 -9.79 3.05 -4.92
CA THR A 155 -10.48 2.09 -5.79
C THR A 155 -9.59 1.65 -6.94
N ARG A 156 -8.80 2.57 -7.52
CA ARG A 156 -7.79 2.24 -8.54
C ARG A 156 -6.71 1.33 -7.98
N ALA A 157 -6.24 1.57 -6.75
CA ALA A 157 -5.25 0.72 -6.10
C ALA A 157 -5.77 -0.69 -5.82
N ILE A 158 -7.01 -0.82 -5.32
CA ILE A 158 -7.68 -2.11 -5.09
C ILE A 158 -7.86 -2.85 -6.42
N SER A 159 -8.33 -2.16 -7.46
CA SER A 159 -8.48 -2.76 -8.79
C SER A 159 -7.15 -3.22 -9.38
N LEU A 160 -6.09 -2.43 -9.21
CA LEU A 160 -4.75 -2.80 -9.63
C LEU A 160 -4.26 -4.05 -8.89
N THR A 161 -4.30 -4.05 -7.56
CA THR A 161 -3.79 -5.16 -6.75
C THR A 161 -4.55 -6.46 -7.03
N SER A 162 -5.86 -6.39 -7.22
CA SER A 162 -6.67 -7.52 -7.69
C SER A 162 -6.19 -8.06 -9.05
N ARG A 163 -5.87 -7.19 -10.02
CA ARG A 163 -5.32 -7.58 -11.33
C ARG A 163 -3.91 -8.15 -11.24
N LEU A 164 -3.10 -7.67 -10.30
CA LEU A 164 -1.73 -8.15 -10.07
C LEU A 164 -1.68 -9.45 -9.28
N GLY A 165 -2.78 -9.86 -8.64
CA GLY A 165 -2.77 -10.92 -7.63
C GLY A 165 -1.95 -10.54 -6.39
N ALA A 166 -1.84 -9.25 -6.10
CA ALA A 166 -1.04 -8.70 -5.00
C ALA A 166 -1.93 -8.34 -3.81
N ALA A 167 -1.37 -8.42 -2.60
CA ALA A 167 -1.98 -7.81 -1.41
C ALA A 167 -1.80 -6.28 -1.44
N LEU A 168 -2.77 -5.57 -0.87
CA LEU A 168 -2.75 -4.11 -0.70
C LEU A 168 -2.62 -3.78 0.78
N ALA A 169 -1.68 -2.90 1.13
CA ALA A 169 -1.62 -2.28 2.45
C ALA A 169 -1.64 -0.75 2.32
N VAL A 170 -2.53 -0.08 3.03
CA VAL A 170 -2.67 1.37 3.04
C VAL A 170 -2.33 1.86 4.43
N PHE A 171 -1.33 2.73 4.53
CA PHE A 171 -0.91 3.40 5.76
C PHE A 171 -1.33 4.86 5.66
N ASP A 172 -2.21 5.30 6.55
CA ASP A 172 -2.81 6.63 6.46
C ASP A 172 -3.17 7.19 7.84
N ARG A 173 -2.40 8.18 8.31
CA ARG A 173 -2.60 8.87 9.59
C ARG A 173 -3.84 9.75 9.55
N HIS A 174 -4.09 10.41 8.42
CA HIS A 174 -5.08 11.47 8.32
C HIS A 174 -6.42 11.03 7.73
N VAL A 175 -6.61 9.73 7.49
CA VAL A 175 -7.86 9.16 6.96
C VAL A 175 -9.09 9.53 7.81
N ASN A 176 -8.92 9.69 9.12
CA ASN A 176 -10.00 10.07 10.04
C ASN A 176 -10.43 11.55 9.87
N HIS A 177 -9.58 12.40 9.30
CA HIS A 177 -9.88 13.81 9.06
C HIS A 177 -10.61 14.04 7.72
N LEU A 178 -10.61 13.03 6.83
CA LEU A 178 -11.33 13.10 5.57
C LEU A 178 -12.84 13.02 5.79
N LYS A 179 -13.54 14.02 5.24
CA LYS A 179 -14.98 14.26 5.42
C LYS A 179 -15.68 14.24 4.06
N MET A 180 -16.72 13.44 3.92
CA MET A 180 -17.60 13.43 2.74
C MET A 180 -18.90 14.18 3.00
N PRO A 181 -19.35 15.01 2.05
CA PRO A 181 -20.73 15.49 2.06
C PRO A 181 -21.66 14.30 1.77
N VAL A 182 -22.60 14.02 2.67
CA VAL A 182 -23.69 13.07 2.40
C VAL A 182 -24.84 13.86 1.80
N HIS A 183 -25.31 13.49 0.60
CA HIS A 183 -26.48 14.13 0.02
C HIS A 183 -27.70 13.95 0.94
N PRO A 184 -28.44 15.03 1.26
CA PRO A 184 -29.55 14.97 2.19
C PRO A 184 -30.79 14.32 1.58
N VAL A 185 -31.43 13.45 2.37
CA VAL A 185 -32.90 13.31 2.44
C VAL A 185 -33.48 14.71 2.74
N PRO A 186 -34.65 15.14 2.23
CA PRO A 186 -34.99 16.56 1.97
C PRO A 186 -35.19 17.41 3.24
N ASN A 187 -34.09 17.69 3.94
CA ASN A 187 -34.02 18.67 5.01
C ASN A 187 -32.82 19.58 4.71
N PRO A 188 -33.05 20.77 4.12
CA PRO A 188 -32.00 21.65 3.59
C PRO A 188 -31.13 22.33 4.65
N HIS A 189 -31.36 22.07 5.95
CA HIS A 189 -30.68 22.75 7.05
C HIS A 189 -29.62 21.90 7.79
N LEU A 190 -29.40 20.65 7.38
CA LEU A 190 -28.42 19.75 8.01
C LEU A 190 -27.51 19.13 6.95
N GLU A 191 -26.40 19.79 6.65
CA GLU A 191 -25.29 19.13 5.94
C GLU A 191 -24.72 18.04 6.84
N ARG A 192 -25.12 16.79 6.60
CA ARG A 192 -24.58 15.65 7.33
C ARG A 192 -23.23 15.30 6.72
N ILE A 193 -22.17 15.63 7.45
CA ILE A 193 -20.80 15.25 7.08
C ILE A 193 -20.54 13.85 7.62
N GLN A 194 -20.10 12.91 6.77
CA GLN A 194 -19.69 11.57 7.18
C GLN A 194 -18.18 11.42 7.05
N ALA A 195 -17.53 10.83 8.07
CA ALA A 195 -16.12 10.49 8.00
C ALA A 195 -15.87 9.38 6.96
N VAL A 196 -14.72 9.42 6.29
CA VAL A 196 -14.36 8.41 5.26
C VAL A 196 -13.94 7.09 5.89
N ALA A 197 -13.26 7.11 7.04
CA ALA A 197 -12.78 5.91 7.73
C ALA A 197 -13.83 4.78 7.90
N PRO A 198 -15.07 5.03 8.36
CA PRO A 198 -16.08 3.97 8.46
C PRO A 198 -16.53 3.42 7.09
N LEU A 199 -16.44 4.20 6.01
CA LEU A 199 -16.76 3.71 4.66
C LEU A 199 -15.69 2.74 4.14
N LEU A 200 -14.43 2.96 4.53
CA LEU A 200 -13.31 2.09 4.16
C LEU A 200 -13.43 0.69 4.76
N ALA A 201 -14.15 0.53 5.87
CA ALA A 201 -14.37 -0.78 6.48
C ALA A 201 -15.10 -1.76 5.56
N ASN A 202 -15.83 -1.27 4.56
CA ASN A 202 -16.48 -2.13 3.56
C ASN A 202 -15.52 -2.65 2.47
N TYR A 203 -14.32 -2.06 2.36
CA TYR A 203 -13.33 -2.38 1.32
C TYR A 203 -12.06 -3.03 1.88
N MET A 204 -11.89 -3.03 3.20
CA MET A 204 -10.69 -3.46 3.90
C MET A 204 -10.99 -4.70 4.73
N GLU A 205 -10.21 -5.76 4.53
CA GLU A 205 -10.33 -7.01 5.28
C GLU A 205 -9.78 -6.84 6.70
N LEU A 206 -8.62 -6.21 6.82
CA LEU A 206 -7.94 -5.97 8.10
C LEU A 206 -7.77 -4.47 8.33
N ILE A 207 -8.20 -4.00 9.49
CA ILE A 207 -8.03 -2.61 9.92
C ILE A 207 -7.27 -2.61 11.24
N ILE A 208 -6.15 -1.88 11.28
CA ILE A 208 -5.35 -1.67 12.48
C ILE A 208 -5.42 -0.18 12.81
N ASP A 209 -5.92 0.14 14.00
CA ASP A 209 -5.97 1.50 14.51
C ASP A 209 -4.94 1.68 15.63
N PHE A 210 -3.94 2.53 15.39
CA PHE A 210 -2.92 2.88 16.38
C PHE A 210 -3.38 4.00 17.34
N SER A 211 -4.54 4.61 17.10
CA SER A 211 -5.07 5.69 17.96
C SER A 211 -5.47 5.18 19.35
N ASP A 212 -5.82 3.89 19.45
CA ASP A 212 -6.21 3.27 20.72
C ASP A 212 -4.99 2.95 21.60
N LEU A 213 -3.82 2.73 20.99
CA LEU A 213 -2.58 2.43 21.72
C LEU A 213 -2.00 3.65 22.44
N SER A 214 -2.13 4.87 21.90
CA SER A 214 -1.66 6.07 22.59
C SER A 214 -2.45 6.33 23.88
N ASN A 215 -3.76 6.10 23.85
CA ASN A 215 -4.62 6.28 25.03
C ASN A 215 -4.33 5.27 26.15
N ALA A 216 -3.86 4.06 25.80
CA ALA A 216 -3.50 3.03 26.78
C ALA A 216 -2.17 3.31 27.51
N ILE A 217 -1.28 4.11 26.91
CA ILE A 217 0.00 4.47 27.52
C ILE A 217 -0.16 5.67 28.47
N ASP A 218 -1.04 6.63 28.14
CA ASP A 218 -1.32 7.79 29.00
C ASP A 218 -2.24 7.47 30.20
N GLY A 219 -3.02 6.38 30.14
CA GLY A 219 -3.86 5.92 31.26
C GLY A 219 -3.12 5.20 32.39
N LYS A 220 -1.77 5.16 32.37
CA LYS A 220 -0.91 4.49 33.36
C LYS A 220 -0.02 5.45 34.17
N GLN A 221 -0.29 6.75 34.16
CA GLN A 221 0.37 7.71 35.06
C GLN A 221 -0.43 7.93 36.35
#